data_AF-A0A0G1NM62-F1
#
_entry.id   AF-A0A0G1NM62-F1
#
_cell.length_a   1.000
_cell.length_b   1.000
_cell.length_c   1.000
_cell.angle_alpha   90.00
_cell.angle_beta   90.00
_cell.angle_gamma   90.00
#
_symmetry.space_group_name_H-M   'P 1'
#
loop_
_entity.id
_entity.type
_entity.pdbx_description
1 polymer ?
#
loop_
_entity_poly.entity_id
_entity_poly.type
_entity_poly.pdbx_seq_one_letter_code
_entity_poly.pdbx_strand_id
1 'polypeptide(L)'
;MIREIDRGEGGRTWYETVHGTSVRVTDSGSSLILTLQQLRILKLVLSHLKIREIARSLGIKPRSVQTSLYLAIEGNKELLGDIGEQRAFYLAVQAQIRGWLEDEFIYLMEEHLRAAKGKSN
;
A
#
# COMPACT_ATOMS: atom_id res chain seq x y z
N MET A 1 -7.63 16.01 -1.54
CA MET A 1 -8.52 16.04 -0.36
C MET A 1 -7.96 15.05 0.64
N ILE A 2 -7.47 15.53 1.78
CA ILE A 2 -6.93 14.69 2.86
C ILE A 2 -8.12 14.17 3.68
N ARG A 3 -8.10 12.88 4.02
CA ARG A 3 -9.07 12.22 4.91
C ARG A 3 -8.35 11.60 6.10
N GLU A 4 -9.04 11.52 7.22
CA GLU A 4 -8.54 10.97 8.48
C GLU A 4 -9.34 9.73 8.85
N ILE A 5 -8.64 8.71 9.35
CA ILE A 5 -9.22 7.52 9.98
C ILE A 5 -8.70 7.48 11.41
N ASP A 6 -9.62 7.47 12.36
CA ASP A 6 -9.29 7.15 13.75
C ASP A 6 -9.22 5.62 13.89
N ARG A 7 -8.06 5.10 14.29
CA ARG A 7 -7.84 3.67 14.54
C ARG A 7 -7.90 3.32 16.04
N GLY A 8 -8.38 4.23 16.89
CA GLY A 8 -8.44 4.03 18.33
C GLY A 8 -7.03 4.02 18.95
N GLU A 9 -6.67 2.93 19.63
CA GLU A 9 -5.36 2.80 20.31
C GLU A 9 -4.14 2.82 19.35
N GLY A 10 -4.37 2.67 18.04
CA GLY A 10 -3.33 2.61 17.00
C GLY A 10 -2.91 3.96 16.42
N GLY A 11 -3.48 5.09 16.86
CA GLY A 11 -3.17 6.42 16.33
C GLY A 11 -4.07 6.87 15.17
N ARG A 12 -3.72 8.00 14.56
CA ARG A 12 -4.48 8.62 13.46
C ARG A 12 -3.77 8.35 12.14
N THR A 13 -4.51 7.79 11.18
CA THR A 13 -4.03 7.57 9.83
C THR A 13 -4.65 8.59 8.89
N TRP A 14 -3.84 9.38 8.21
CA TRP A 14 -4.28 10.28 7.14
C TRP A 14 -4.04 9.63 5.79
N TYR A 15 -4.93 9.89 4.84
CA TYR A 15 -4.74 9.43 3.47
C TYR A 15 -5.26 10.42 2.43
N GLU A 16 -4.60 10.44 1.28
CA GLU A 16 -4.97 11.29 0.15
C GLU A 16 -4.64 10.61 -1.20
N THR A 17 -5.45 10.91 -2.22
CA THR A 17 -5.14 10.49 -3.59
C THR A 17 -3.94 11.28 -4.12
N VAL A 18 -2.92 10.58 -4.62
CA VAL A 18 -1.73 11.15 -5.28
C VAL A 18 -1.60 10.54 -6.67
N HIS A 19 -1.27 11.35 -7.67
CA HIS A 19 -1.15 10.92 -9.08
C HIS A 19 -2.37 10.15 -9.64
N GLY A 20 -3.58 10.44 -9.12
CA GLY A 20 -4.87 9.92 -9.62
C GLY A 20 -5.17 8.43 -9.37
N THR A 21 -4.16 7.60 -9.11
CA THR A 21 -4.33 6.15 -8.88
C THR A 21 -3.59 5.61 -7.66
N SER A 22 -2.73 6.44 -7.06
CA SER A 22 -2.01 6.10 -5.83
C SER A 22 -2.69 6.77 -4.64
N VAL A 23 -2.47 6.20 -3.46
CA VAL A 23 -2.84 6.80 -2.19
C VAL A 23 -1.57 7.00 -1.38
N ARG A 24 -1.39 8.21 -0.86
CA ARG A 24 -0.45 8.45 0.22
C ARG A 24 -1.17 8.14 1.52
N VAL A 25 -0.58 7.30 2.35
CA VAL A 25 -1.05 6.96 3.69
C VAL A 25 0.02 7.41 4.67
N THR A 26 -0.37 8.16 5.70
CA THR A 26 0.52 8.74 6.70
C THR A 26 0.03 8.39 8.09
N ASP A 27 0.91 7.87 8.95
CA ASP A 27 0.63 7.58 10.37
C ASP A 27 1.88 7.85 11.20
N SER A 28 1.70 8.58 12.30
CA SER A 28 2.72 8.73 13.35
C SER A 28 4.14 9.04 12.85
N GLY A 29 4.25 9.90 11.83
CA GLY A 29 5.54 10.35 11.26
C GLY A 29 6.09 9.51 10.10
N SER A 30 5.42 8.40 9.75
CA SER A 30 5.74 7.61 8.55
C SER A 30 4.70 7.86 7.46
N SER A 31 5.14 7.95 6.21
CA SER A 31 4.24 8.09 5.06
C SER A 31 4.65 7.09 3.99
N LEU A 32 3.69 6.47 3.32
CA LEU A 32 3.93 5.65 2.13
C LEU A 32 2.98 6.04 1.02
N ILE A 33 3.47 5.94 -0.22
CA ILE A 33 2.70 6.16 -1.43
C ILE A 33 2.57 4.81 -2.14
N LEU A 34 1.35 4.29 -2.22
CA LEU A 34 1.05 2.98 -2.78
C LEU A 34 -0.20 3.04 -3.66
N THR A 35 -0.19 2.27 -4.74
CA THR A 35 -1.40 1.96 -5.51
C THR A 35 -2.20 0.84 -4.84
N LEU A 36 -3.48 0.69 -5.19
CA LEU A 36 -4.30 -0.44 -4.72
C LEU A 36 -3.68 -1.78 -5.07
N GLN A 37 -3.09 -1.91 -6.25
CA GLN A 37 -2.43 -3.15 -6.66
C GLN A 37 -1.23 -3.45 -5.77
N GLN A 38 -0.43 -2.43 -5.42
CA GLN A 38 0.70 -2.61 -4.51
C GLN A 38 0.24 -3.01 -3.10
N LEU A 39 -0.82 -2.38 -2.56
CA LEU A 39 -1.42 -2.78 -1.28
C LEU A 39 -1.89 -4.24 -1.29
N ARG A 40 -2.65 -4.65 -2.32
CA ARG A 40 -3.13 -6.02 -2.48
C ARG A 40 -1.97 -7.03 -2.59
N ILE A 41 -0.92 -6.69 -3.33
CA ILE A 41 0.27 -7.53 -3.45
C ILE A 41 0.99 -7.66 -2.10
N LEU A 42 1.22 -6.54 -1.39
CA LEU A 42 1.90 -6.54 -0.09
C LEU A 42 1.13 -7.38 0.93
N LYS A 43 -0.21 -7.29 0.96
CA LYS A 43 -1.06 -8.14 1.79
C LYS A 43 -0.79 -9.63 1.54
N LEU A 44 -0.78 -10.05 0.27
CA LEU A 44 -0.56 -11.46 -0.07
C LEU A 44 0.87 -11.92 0.24
N VAL A 45 1.87 -11.04 0.11
CA VAL A 45 3.23 -11.33 0.59
C VAL A 45 3.24 -11.53 2.10
N LEU A 46 2.48 -10.73 2.87
CA LEU A 46 2.37 -10.92 4.32
C LEU A 46 1.72 -12.24 4.69
N SER A 47 0.77 -12.72 3.89
CA SER A 47 0.19 -14.06 4.01
C SER A 47 1.14 -15.18 3.52
N HIS A 48 2.41 -14.87 3.29
CA HIS A 48 3.48 -15.78 2.87
C HIS A 48 3.31 -16.42 1.49
N LEU A 49 2.49 -15.83 0.61
CA LEU A 49 2.35 -16.31 -0.77
C LEU A 49 3.60 -15.97 -1.59
N LYS A 50 4.03 -16.91 -2.43
CA LYS A 50 5.09 -16.68 -3.42
C LYS A 50 4.54 -15.89 -4.60
N ILE A 51 5.43 -15.22 -5.33
CA ILE A 51 5.12 -14.41 -6.52
C ILE A 51 4.14 -15.08 -7.49
N ARG A 52 4.31 -16.39 -7.76
CA ARG A 52 3.42 -17.13 -8.67
C ARG A 52 2.01 -17.32 -8.12
N GLU A 53 1.88 -17.50 -6.81
CA GLU A 53 0.60 -17.67 -6.12
C GLU A 53 -0.14 -16.34 -6.04
N ILE A 54 0.58 -15.25 -5.74
CA ILE A 54 0.07 -13.88 -5.80
C ILE A 54 -0.45 -13.56 -7.20
N ALA A 55 0.35 -13.85 -8.23
CA ALA A 55 -0.03 -13.62 -9.62
C ALA A 55 -1.32 -14.36 -10.00
N ARG A 56 -1.45 -15.63 -9.57
CA ARG A 56 -2.66 -16.43 -9.77
C ARG A 56 -3.86 -15.84 -9.01
N SER A 57 -3.69 -15.46 -7.75
CA SER A 57 -4.75 -14.88 -6.91
C SER A 57 -5.29 -13.57 -7.48
N LEU A 58 -4.42 -12.74 -8.05
CA LEU A 58 -4.78 -11.43 -8.60
C LEU A 58 -5.11 -11.47 -10.11
N GLY A 59 -4.99 -12.62 -10.78
CA GLY A 59 -5.22 -12.74 -12.22
C GLY A 59 -4.24 -11.94 -13.09
N ILE A 60 -3.01 -11.73 -12.63
CA ILE A 60 -1.96 -10.96 -13.34
C ILE A 60 -0.72 -11.80 -13.62
N LYS A 61 0.23 -11.26 -14.40
CA LYS A 61 1.48 -11.96 -14.71
C LYS A 61 2.46 -11.90 -13.52
N PRO A 62 3.25 -12.96 -13.25
CA PRO A 62 4.30 -12.93 -12.22
C PRO A 62 5.27 -11.76 -12.35
N ARG A 63 5.64 -11.38 -13.58
CA ARG A 63 6.47 -10.21 -13.84
C ARG A 63 5.82 -8.91 -13.37
N SER A 64 4.50 -8.77 -13.53
CA SER A 64 3.76 -7.61 -13.04
C SER A 64 3.78 -7.51 -11.52
N VAL A 65 3.72 -8.65 -10.82
CA VAL A 65 3.87 -8.70 -9.35
C VAL A 65 5.26 -8.21 -8.95
N GLN A 66 6.32 -8.73 -9.58
CA GLN A 66 7.70 -8.33 -9.31
C GLN A 66 7.93 -6.84 -9.57
N THR A 67 7.47 -6.33 -10.71
CA THR A 67 7.57 -4.91 -11.05
C THR A 67 6.80 -4.05 -10.05
N SER A 68 5.60 -4.46 -9.63
CA SER A 68 4.81 -3.70 -8.65
C SER A 68 5.51 -3.62 -7.30
N LEU A 69 6.12 -4.72 -6.84
CA LEU A 69 6.91 -4.77 -5.61
C LEU A 69 8.14 -3.89 -5.70
N TYR A 70 8.89 -3.98 -6.80
CA TYR A 70 10.04 -3.12 -7.05
C TYR A 70 9.66 -1.64 -6.98
N LEU A 71 8.60 -1.23 -7.69
CA LEU A 71 8.12 0.16 -7.68
C LEU A 71 7.60 0.59 -6.31
N ALA A 72 7.01 -0.32 -5.52
CA ALA A 72 6.59 -0.02 -4.15
C ALA A 72 7.79 0.25 -3.26
N ILE A 73 8.89 -0.49 -3.44
CA ILE A 73 10.14 -0.27 -2.72
C ILE A 73 10.76 1.05 -3.15
N GLU A 74 11.10 1.20 -4.43
CA GLU A 74 11.77 2.40 -4.96
C GLU A 74 11.01 3.68 -4.65
N GLY A 75 9.69 3.69 -4.87
CA GLY A 75 8.85 4.87 -4.65
C GLY A 75 8.69 5.27 -3.19
N ASN A 76 9.13 4.43 -2.25
CA ASN A 76 9.05 4.69 -0.81
C ASN A 76 10.41 4.68 -0.10
N LYS A 77 11.53 4.52 -0.84
CA LYS A 77 12.88 4.48 -0.24
C LYS A 77 13.19 5.68 0.63
N GLU A 78 12.89 6.88 0.15
CA GLU A 78 13.16 8.12 0.90
C GLU A 78 12.38 8.19 2.22
N LEU A 79 11.17 7.61 2.25
CA LEU A 79 10.28 7.62 3.42
C LEU A 79 10.59 6.48 4.39
N LEU A 80 11.19 5.40 3.90
CA LEU A 80 11.58 4.22 4.68
C LEU A 80 13.03 4.29 5.17
N GLY A 81 13.84 5.20 4.64
CA GLY A 81 15.28 5.24 4.88
C GLY A 81 16.04 4.22 4.00
N ASP A 82 17.37 4.16 4.17
CA ASP A 82 18.25 3.29 3.37
C ASP A 82 18.12 1.82 3.77
N ILE A 83 16.94 1.26 3.50
CA ILE A 83 16.62 -0.13 3.76
C ILE A 83 17.17 -0.95 2.59
N GLY A 84 18.45 -1.30 2.67
CA GLY A 84 19.23 -1.93 1.59
C GLY A 84 18.75 -3.30 1.08
N GLU A 85 17.64 -3.87 1.57
CA GLU A 85 17.16 -5.19 1.15
C GLU A 85 15.63 -5.28 1.03
N GLN A 86 15.15 -6.02 0.02
CA GLN A 86 13.72 -6.37 -0.14
C GLN A 86 13.12 -6.94 1.15
N ARG A 87 13.87 -7.78 1.88
CA ARG A 87 13.42 -8.38 3.14
C ARG A 87 13.22 -7.35 4.24
N ALA A 88 14.10 -6.37 4.33
CA ALA A 88 13.99 -5.30 5.31
C ALA A 88 12.88 -4.30 4.93
N PHE A 89 12.61 -4.07 3.63
CA PHE A 89 11.41 -3.36 3.20
C PHE A 89 10.16 -4.10 3.66
N TYR A 90 10.07 -5.41 3.45
CA TYR A 90 8.91 -6.18 3.92
C TYR A 90 8.73 -6.13 5.43
N LEU A 91 9.82 -6.14 6.21
CA LEU A 91 9.76 -6.02 7.67
C LEU A 91 9.34 -4.61 8.12
N ALA A 92 9.85 -3.56 7.46
CA ALA A 92 9.45 -2.18 7.75
C ALA A 92 7.99 -1.92 7.37
N VAL A 93 7.56 -2.44 6.22
CA VAL A 93 6.16 -2.48 5.78
C VAL A 93 5.31 -3.28 6.77
N GLN A 94 5.75 -4.47 7.21
CA GLN A 94 5.03 -5.25 8.24
C GLN A 94 4.86 -4.47 9.54
N ALA A 95 5.88 -3.73 9.99
CA ALA A 95 5.81 -2.95 11.21
C ALA A 95 4.91 -1.70 11.07
N GLN A 96 4.96 -1.03 9.90
CA GLN A 96 4.30 0.25 9.69
C GLN A 96 2.87 0.13 9.13
N ILE A 97 2.56 -0.94 8.38
CA ILE A 97 1.32 -1.01 7.59
C ILE A 97 0.44 -2.22 7.89
N ARG A 98 0.72 -2.97 8.97
CA ARG A 98 -0.09 -4.15 9.33
C ARG A 98 -1.59 -3.84 9.37
N GLY A 99 -1.97 -2.71 9.97
CA GLY A 99 -3.36 -2.23 9.95
C GLY A 99 -3.84 -1.79 8.57
N TRP A 100 -2.96 -1.26 7.72
CA TRP A 100 -3.32 -0.81 6.36
C TRP A 100 -3.46 -1.95 5.34
N LEU A 101 -3.13 -3.18 5.73
CA LEU A 101 -3.26 -4.37 4.86
C LEU A 101 -4.50 -5.22 5.21
N GLU A 102 -5.31 -4.74 6.14
CA GLU A 102 -6.64 -5.28 6.44
C GLU A 102 -7.58 -5.10 5.24
N ASP A 103 -8.52 -6.03 5.07
CA ASP A 103 -9.47 -5.99 3.96
C ASP A 103 -10.35 -4.74 4.02
N GLU A 104 -10.79 -4.33 5.21
CA GLU A 104 -11.59 -3.12 5.36
C GLU A 104 -10.83 -1.87 4.90
N PHE A 105 -9.52 -1.79 5.20
CA PHE A 105 -8.72 -0.65 4.77
C PHE A 105 -8.52 -0.63 3.26
N ILE A 106 -8.19 -1.77 2.64
CA ILE A 106 -8.03 -1.85 1.18
C ILE A 106 -9.34 -1.49 0.48
N TYR A 107 -10.48 -1.97 0.99
CA TYR A 107 -11.80 -1.61 0.48
C TYR A 107 -12.06 -0.09 0.59
N LEU A 108 -11.74 0.51 1.74
CA LEU A 108 -11.88 1.95 1.96
C LEU A 108 -10.99 2.78 1.01
N MET A 109 -9.76 2.32 0.72
CA MET A 109 -8.90 2.94 -0.29
C MET A 109 -9.48 2.85 -1.70
N GLU A 110 -10.12 1.72 -2.03
CA GLU A 110 -10.76 1.50 -3.32
C GLU A 110 -11.94 2.44 -3.54
N GLU A 111 -12.81 2.58 -2.53
CA GLU A 111 -13.92 3.53 -2.56
C GLU A 111 -13.41 4.98 -2.62
N HIS A 112 -12.33 5.31 -1.90
CA HIS A 112 -11.72 6.63 -1.95
C HIS A 112 -11.24 7.00 -3.37
N LEU A 113 -10.49 6.10 -4.01
CA LEU A 113 -9.98 6.33 -5.36
C LEU A 113 -11.11 6.37 -6.40
N ARG A 114 -12.17 5.57 -6.24
CA ARG A 114 -13.36 5.64 -7.08
C ARG A 114 -14.06 6.99 -6.94
N ALA A 115 -14.26 7.47 -5.71
CA ALA A 115 -14.88 8.76 -5.45
C ALA A 115 -14.03 9.94 -5.94
N ALA A 116 -12.69 9.84 -5.87
CA ALA A 116 -11.78 10.85 -6.41
C ALA A 116 -11.90 10.97 -7.93
N LYS A 117 -11.99 9.84 -8.66
CA LYS A 117 -12.21 9.84 -10.11
C LYS A 117 -13.56 10.43 -10.52
N GLY A 118 -14.61 10.18 -9.75
CA GLY A 118 -15.96 10.72 -10.00
C GLY A 118 -16.09 12.24 -9.82
N LYS A 119 -15.10 12.91 -9.20
CA LYS A 119 -15.09 14.36 -8.96
C LYS A 119 -14.25 15.15 -9.97
N SER A 120 -13.67 14.51 -10.98
CA SER A 120 -12.89 15.17 -12.03
C SER A 120 -13.73 15.65 -13.23
N ASN A 121 -15.03 15.92 -13.04
CA ASN A 121 -15.89 16.54 -14.05
C ASN A 121 -16.18 18.00 -13.71
#